data_AF-A0A7S1ID37-F1
#
_entry.id   AF-A0A7S1ID37-F1
#
_cell.length_a   1.000
_cell.length_b   1.000
_cell.length_c   1.000
_cell.angle_alpha   90.00
_cell.angle_beta   90.00
_cell.angle_gamma   90.00
#
_symmetry.space_group_name_H-M   'P 1'
#
loop_
_entity.id
_entity.type
_entity.pdbx_description
1 polymer ?
#
loop_
_entity_poly.entity_id
_entity_poly.type
_entity_poly.pdbx_seq_one_letter_code
_entity_poly.pdbx_strand_id
1 'polypeptide(L)'
;VRGLQVRDKCNGFVLAMPLCPEAPRRIAVRATALYPRLARANHSCIPNVCRFDEFDSKAVPASLATSLRAMDNIPAGTELCLSYIPLGDPAFAGDRKAERLMGEYGFECD
;
A
#
# COMPACT_ATOMS: atom_id res chain seq x y z
N VAL A 1 22.56 9.86 -6.84
CA VAL A 1 21.33 10.50 -6.32
C VAL A 1 20.06 10.02 -7.04
N ARG A 2 20.00 9.96 -8.38
CA ARG A 2 18.80 9.53 -9.13
C ARG A 2 18.28 8.11 -8.78
N GLY A 3 19.16 7.13 -8.58
CA GLY A 3 18.75 5.77 -8.21
C GLY A 3 18.05 5.66 -6.85
N LEU A 4 18.39 6.53 -5.89
CA LEU A 4 17.73 6.60 -4.59
C LEU A 4 16.28 7.08 -4.73
N GLN A 5 16.05 8.08 -5.60
CA GLN A 5 14.72 8.63 -5.87
C GLN A 5 13.79 7.62 -6.56
N VAL A 6 14.32 6.81 -7.49
CA VAL A 6 13.54 5.74 -8.14
C VAL A 6 13.16 4.67 -7.13
N ARG A 7 14.10 4.25 -6.26
CA ARG A 7 13.83 3.27 -5.21
C ARG A 7 12.75 3.78 -4.26
N ASP A 8 12.86 5.03 -3.80
CA ASP A 8 11.91 5.58 -2.84
C ASP A 8 10.51 5.75 -3.45
N LYS A 9 10.41 6.01 -4.76
CA LYS A 9 9.13 6.07 -5.49
C LYS A 9 8.41 4.71 -5.47
N CYS A 10 9.09 3.61 -5.75
CA CYS A 10 8.48 2.28 -5.84
C CYS A 10 8.26 1.61 -4.47
N ASN A 11 8.92 2.08 -3.42
CA ASN A 11 8.87 1.49 -2.08
C ASN A 11 8.18 2.40 -1.05
N GLY A 12 7.67 3.54 -1.50
CA GLY A 12 7.00 4.54 -0.67
C GLY A 12 5.56 4.17 -0.36
N PHE A 13 5.20 4.21 0.91
CA PHE A 13 3.83 4.01 1.37
C PHE A 13 3.18 5.36 1.62
N VAL A 14 2.06 5.60 0.93
CA VAL A 14 1.25 6.80 1.13
C VAL A 14 0.69 6.81 2.55
N LEU A 15 0.93 7.89 3.27
CA LEU A 15 0.28 8.16 4.55
C LEU A 15 -0.93 9.06 4.30
N ALA A 16 -2.10 8.49 4.53
CA ALA A 16 -3.36 9.21 4.58
C ALA A 16 -3.74 9.40 6.06
N MET A 17 -3.39 10.56 6.59
CA MET A 17 -3.80 11.03 7.93
C MET A 17 -5.24 11.57 7.86
N PRO A 18 -6.02 11.56 8.96
CA PRO A 18 -7.41 11.16 8.92
C PRO A 18 -8.25 12.00 7.96
N LEU A 19 -9.20 11.28 7.37
CA LEU A 19 -10.32 11.76 6.57
C LEU A 19 -10.72 13.15 7.04
N CYS A 20 -10.55 14.14 6.15
CA CYS A 20 -11.18 15.45 6.31
C CYS A 20 -12.62 15.20 6.79
N PRO A 21 -13.03 15.65 7.98
CA PRO A 21 -14.39 15.45 8.48
C PRO A 21 -15.42 15.94 7.46
N GLU A 22 -15.05 16.96 6.68
CA GLU A 22 -15.87 17.56 5.64
C GLU A 22 -15.92 16.75 4.33
N ALA A 23 -15.04 15.75 4.14
CA ALA A 23 -14.94 14.98 2.89
C ALA A 23 -14.43 13.54 3.12
N PRO A 24 -15.23 12.66 3.74
CA PRO A 24 -14.85 11.28 4.09
C PRO A 24 -14.58 10.36 2.89
N ARG A 25 -14.74 10.83 1.65
CA ARG A 25 -14.50 10.06 0.42
C ARG A 25 -13.23 10.45 -0.34
N ARG A 26 -12.47 11.45 0.13
CA ARG A 26 -11.19 11.84 -0.50
C ARG A 26 -10.03 11.46 0.40
N ILE A 27 -9.29 10.42 -0.01
CA ILE A 27 -8.00 10.09 0.55
C ILE A 27 -7.00 11.15 0.09
N ALA A 28 -6.75 12.15 0.94
CA ALA A 28 -5.73 13.16 0.67
C ALA A 28 -4.36 12.61 1.09
N VAL A 29 -3.48 12.36 0.12
CA VAL A 29 -2.08 12.01 0.38
C VAL A 29 -1.40 13.18 1.10
N ARG A 30 -0.84 12.93 2.28
CA ARG A 30 -0.14 13.97 3.07
C ARG A 30 1.37 13.79 3.07
N ALA A 31 1.81 12.55 3.09
CA ALA A 31 3.22 12.21 3.14
C ALA A 31 3.44 10.82 2.53
N THR A 32 4.71 10.51 2.32
CA THR A 32 5.18 9.17 1.95
C THR A 32 6.16 8.72 3.02
N ALA A 33 6.01 7.48 3.49
CA ALA A 33 6.96 6.85 4.41
C ALA A 33 7.59 5.61 3.79
N LEU A 34 8.82 5.34 4.19
CA LEU A 34 9.57 4.17 3.77
C LEU A 34 9.62 3.18 4.94
N TYR A 35 9.04 2.01 4.72
CA TYR A 35 9.07 0.90 5.68
C TYR A 35 9.80 -0.28 5.03
N PRO A 36 11.13 -0.41 5.20
CA PRO A 36 11.93 -1.39 4.45
C PRO A 36 11.47 -2.85 4.61
N ARG A 37 10.88 -3.20 5.76
CA ARG A 37 10.30 -4.54 5.99
C ARG A 37 8.97 -4.74 5.25
N LEU A 38 8.13 -3.70 5.23
CA LEU A 38 6.83 -3.70 4.56
C LEU A 38 7.01 -3.74 3.03
N ALA A 39 7.99 -3.01 2.52
CA ALA A 39 8.31 -2.89 1.09
C ALA A 39 8.77 -4.20 0.42
N ARG A 40 8.95 -5.28 1.20
CA ARG A 40 9.30 -6.61 0.68
C ARG A 40 8.09 -7.41 0.21
N ALA A 41 6.89 -7.05 0.64
CA ALA A 41 5.69 -7.78 0.27
C ALA A 41 5.25 -7.38 -1.13
N ASN A 42 5.09 -8.38 -2.01
CA ASN A 42 4.79 -8.17 -3.42
C ASN A 42 3.32 -7.79 -3.66
N HIS A 43 3.04 -7.39 -4.90
CA HIS A 43 1.68 -7.14 -5.35
C HIS A 43 0.91 -8.44 -5.61
N SER A 44 -0.37 -8.46 -5.22
CA SER A 44 -1.37 -9.35 -5.82
C SER A 44 -2.68 -8.59 -6.01
N CYS A 45 -3.39 -8.87 -7.12
CA CYS A 45 -4.75 -8.40 -7.33
C CYS A 45 -5.76 -9.03 -6.36
N ILE A 46 -5.40 -10.20 -5.81
CA ILE A 46 -6.14 -10.93 -4.79
C ILE A 46 -5.18 -11.13 -3.61
N PRO A 47 -4.90 -10.06 -2.83
CA PRO A 47 -3.92 -10.15 -1.76
C PRO A 47 -4.41 -11.07 -0.64
N ASN A 48 -3.48 -11.52 0.19
CA ASN A 48 -3.79 -12.29 1.41
C ASN A 48 -3.53 -11.51 2.70
N VAL A 49 -2.86 -10.35 2.58
CA VAL A 49 -2.67 -9.41 3.68
C VAL A 49 -3.15 -8.01 3.30
N CYS A 50 -3.63 -7.27 4.29
CA CYS A 50 -3.94 -5.85 4.17
C CYS A 50 -2.99 -5.01 5.03
N ARG A 51 -2.76 -3.77 4.61
CA ARG A 51 -2.03 -2.78 5.41
C ARG A 51 -2.97 -2.16 6.44
N PHE A 52 -2.51 -2.06 7.68
CA PHE A 52 -3.20 -1.37 8.76
C PHE A 52 -2.27 -0.33 9.38
N ASP A 53 -2.72 0.92 9.41
CA ASP A 53 -1.99 2.04 9.99
C ASP A 53 -2.54 2.37 11.37
N GLU A 54 -1.65 2.53 12.35
CA GLU A 54 -2.01 2.79 13.75
C GLU A 54 -1.95 4.29 14.11
N PHE A 55 -2.25 5.17 13.15
CA PHE A 55 -2.17 6.63 13.35
C PHE A 55 -3.09 7.13 14.47
N ASP A 56 -4.23 6.47 14.68
CA ASP A 56 -5.23 6.83 15.68
C ASP A 56 -5.07 6.04 17.00
N SER A 57 -3.93 5.39 17.22
CA SER A 57 -3.69 4.62 18.44
C SER A 57 -3.72 5.51 19.69
N LYS A 58 -4.67 5.24 20.60
CA LYS A 58 -4.74 5.93 21.90
C LYS A 58 -3.58 5.55 22.84
N ALA A 59 -2.96 4.39 22.61
CA ALA A 59 -1.86 3.88 23.44
C ALA A 59 -0.53 4.53 23.08
N VAL A 60 -0.34 4.91 21.82
CA VAL A 60 0.88 5.56 21.32
C VAL A 60 0.50 6.80 20.51
N PRO A 61 0.47 7.99 21.14
CA PRO A 61 0.17 9.23 20.44
C PRO A 61 1.13 9.45 19.25
N ALA A 62 0.58 9.89 18.11
CA ALA A 62 1.32 10.15 16.87
C ALA A 62 2.15 8.95 16.35
N SER A 63 1.65 7.73 16.58
CA SER A 63 2.24 6.52 16.01
C SER A 63 2.27 6.61 14.49
N LEU A 64 3.40 6.23 13.88
CA LEU A 64 3.53 5.95 12.45
C LEU A 64 3.71 4.44 12.20
N ALA A 65 3.31 3.62 13.18
CA ALA A 65 3.39 2.18 13.05
C ALA A 65 2.39 1.70 12.00
N THR A 66 2.89 0.87 11.09
CA THR A 66 2.12 0.20 10.06
C THR A 66 2.38 -1.29 10.17
N SER A 67 1.33 -2.10 10.05
CA SER A 67 1.38 -3.56 10.09
C SER A 67 0.72 -4.17 8.84
N LEU A 68 1.14 -5.39 8.49
CA LEU A 68 0.37 -6.26 7.60
C LEU A 68 -0.48 -7.18 8.46
N ARG A 69 -1.76 -7.27 8.15
CA ARG A 69 -2.71 -8.17 8.81
C ARG A 69 -3.22 -9.17 7.80
N ALA A 70 -3.22 -10.44 8.19
CA ALA A 70 -3.83 -11.49 7.39
C ALA A 70 -5.33 -11.21 7.21
N MET A 71 -5.82 -11.37 5.99
CA MET A 71 -7.25 -11.20 5.69
C MET A 71 -8.03 -12.51 5.83
N ASP A 72 -7.34 -13.64 5.79
CA ASP A 72 -7.86 -14.99 6.02
C ASP A 72 -6.71 -15.89 6.55
N ASN A 73 -6.98 -17.18 6.74
CA ASN A 73 -5.98 -18.19 7.05
C ASN A 73 -4.93 -18.27 5.92
N ILE A 74 -3.67 -18.08 6.28
CA ILE A 74 -2.52 -18.16 5.36
C ILE A 74 -1.70 -19.40 5.73
N PRO A 75 -1.63 -20.43 4.88
CA PRO A 75 -0.79 -21.59 5.12
C PRO A 75 0.69 -21.23 5.27
N ALA A 76 1.44 -22.03 6.03
CA ALA A 76 2.88 -21.84 6.16
C ALA A 76 3.57 -22.02 4.80
N GLY A 77 4.49 -21.11 4.49
CA GLY A 77 5.21 -21.09 3.21
C GLY A 77 4.50 -20.32 2.09
N THR A 78 3.26 -19.86 2.29
CA THR A 78 2.59 -18.96 1.35
C THR A 78 3.23 -17.57 1.39
N GLU A 79 3.52 -17.00 0.22
CA GLU A 79 4.02 -15.63 0.11
C GLU A 79 2.97 -14.62 0.59
N LEU A 80 3.40 -13.59 1.33
CA LEU A 80 2.53 -12.50 1.75
C LEU A 80 2.49 -11.41 0.67
N CYS A 81 1.32 -11.18 0.10
CA CYS A 81 1.10 -10.19 -0.96
C CYS A 81 0.05 -9.17 -0.55
N LEU A 82 0.32 -7.89 -0.81
CA LEU A 82 -0.64 -6.79 -0.67
C LEU A 82 -1.07 -6.25 -2.04
N SER A 83 -2.10 -5.41 -2.09
CA SER A 83 -2.40 -4.67 -3.31
C SER A 83 -1.65 -3.33 -3.33
N TYR A 84 -0.91 -3.03 -4.41
CA TYR A 84 -0.26 -1.74 -4.61
C TYR A 84 -1.23 -0.67 -5.13
N ILE A 85 -2.42 -1.10 -5.53
CA ILE A 85 -3.48 -0.28 -6.11
C ILE A 85 -4.77 -0.44 -5.28
N PRO A 86 -5.68 0.54 -5.33
CA PRO A 86 -6.98 0.41 -4.69
C PRO A 86 -7.76 -0.81 -5.22
N LEU A 87 -8.22 -1.67 -4.31
CA LEU A 87 -9.06 -2.83 -4.66
C LEU A 87 -10.50 -2.38 -4.94
N GLY A 88 -11.12 -2.96 -5.96
CA GLY A 88 -12.54 -2.74 -6.28
C GLY A 88 -12.87 -1.38 -6.91
N ASP A 89 -11.87 -0.53 -7.16
CA ASP A 89 -12.05 0.73 -7.88
C ASP A 89 -11.99 0.49 -9.40
N PRO A 90 -13.07 0.73 -10.15
CA PRO A 90 -13.09 0.55 -11.61
C PRO A 90 -12.03 1.39 -12.34
N ALA A 91 -11.53 2.47 -11.72
CA ALA A 91 -10.44 3.26 -12.28
C ALA A 91 -9.12 2.47 -12.38
N PHE A 92 -8.97 1.39 -11.62
CA PHE A 92 -7.78 0.55 -11.54
C PHE A 92 -8.03 -0.89 -12.02
N ALA A 93 -9.03 -1.10 -12.88
CA ALA A 93 -9.35 -2.39 -13.49
C ALA A 93 -8.80 -2.52 -14.92
N GLY A 94 -8.67 -3.76 -15.41
CA GLY A 94 -8.29 -4.06 -16.80
C GLY A 94 -6.94 -3.44 -17.20
N ASP A 95 -6.89 -2.84 -18.39
CA ASP A 95 -5.66 -2.27 -18.96
C ASP A 95 -5.06 -1.16 -18.08
N ARG A 96 -5.89 -0.36 -17.40
CA ARG A 96 -5.42 0.71 -16.50
C ARG A 96 -4.61 0.17 -15.32
N LYS A 97 -4.96 -1.02 -14.85
CA LYS A 97 -4.19 -1.76 -13.85
C LYS A 97 -2.78 -2.02 -14.37
N ALA A 98 -2.69 -2.63 -15.56
CA ALA A 98 -1.44 -3.01 -16.18
C ALA A 98 -0.56 -1.78 -16.47
N GLU A 99 -1.14 -0.72 -17.03
CA GLU A 99 -0.46 0.56 -17.27
C GLU A 99 0.12 1.15 -15.98
N ARG A 100 -0.62 1.09 -14.86
CA ARG A 100 -0.17 1.59 -13.57
C ARG A 100 0.97 0.77 -13.00
N LEU A 101 0.84 -0.56 -13.00
CA LEU A 101 1.87 -1.47 -12.48
C LEU A 101 3.16 -1.36 -13.31
N MET A 102 3.04 -1.32 -14.63
CA MET A 102 4.18 -1.12 -15.52
C MET A 102 4.81 0.27 -15.33
N GLY A 103 4.00 1.33 -15.29
CA GLY A 103 4.49 2.71 -15.22
C GLY A 103 5.09 3.11 -13.86
N GLU A 104 4.62 2.52 -12.76
CA GLU A 104 5.09 2.85 -11.41
C GLU A 104 6.07 1.83 -10.81
N TYR A 105 5.87 0.55 -11.12
CA TYR A 105 6.61 -0.55 -10.50
C TYR A 105 7.39 -1.40 -11.52
N GLY A 106 7.17 -1.22 -12.83
CA GLY A 106 7.96 -1.85 -13.87
C GLY A 106 7.69 -3.34 -14.07
N PHE A 107 6.49 -3.82 -13.74
CA PHE A 107 6.11 -5.24 -13.92
C PHE A 107 4.66 -5.40 -14.38
N GLU A 108 4.36 -6.56 -14.98
CA GLU A 108 3.00 -7.02 -15.29
C GLU A 108 2.53 -7.99 -14.22
N CYS A 109 1.28 -7.87 -13.77
CA CYS A 109 0.69 -8.83 -12.84
C CYS A 109 0.06 -9.98 -13.64
N ASP A 110 0.43 -11.21 -13.27
CA ASP A 110 -0.15 -12.46 -13.78
C ASP A 110 -1.65 -12.59 -13.47
#